data_AF-A0A3D0ZGC7-F1
#
_entry.id   AF-A0A3D0ZGC7-F1
#
_cell.length_a   1.000
_cell.length_b   1.000
_cell.length_c   1.000
_cell.angle_alpha   90.00
_cell.angle_beta   90.00
_cell.angle_gamma   90.00
#
_symmetry.space_group_name_H-M   'P 1'
#
loop_
_entity.id
_entity.type
_entity.pdbx_description
1 polymer ?
#
loop_
_entity_poly.entity_id
_entity_poly.type
_entity_poly.pdbx_seq_one_letter_code
_entity_poly.pdbx_strand_id
1 'polypeptide(L)' 'NIDEHAEALLRLGLFRTSEFHVPVGSLSAGQQRRLALARLLLGGYGTLIVDEPTNHLAPVLVEQLEEALAGFTGT' A
#
# COMPACT_ATOMS: atom_id res chain seq x y z
N ASN A 1 -17.26 4.27 2.55
CA ASN A 1 -17.27 5.75 2.72
C ASN A 1 -15.90 6.31 2.30
N ILE A 2 -15.74 7.55 1.81
CA ILE A 2 -14.40 8.10 1.44
C ILE A 2 -13.48 8.14 2.68
N ASP A 3 -14.02 8.56 3.81
CA ASP A 3 -13.26 8.66 5.07
C ASP A 3 -12.75 7.29 5.55
N GLU A 4 -13.58 6.26 5.40
CA GLU A 4 -13.23 4.87 5.74
C GLU A 4 -12.07 4.33 4.89
N HIS A 5 -12.02 4.65 3.59
CA HIS A 5 -10.89 4.26 2.74
C HIS A 5 -9.63 5.03 3.10
N ALA A 6 -9.75 6.31 3.45
CA ALA A 6 -8.63 7.13 3.91
C ALA A 6 -8.03 6.58 5.22
N GLU A 7 -8.88 6.23 6.19
CA GLU A 7 -8.46 5.58 7.44
C GLU A 7 -7.78 4.23 7.18
N ALA A 8 -8.34 3.41 6.28
CA ALA A 8 -7.75 2.13 5.92
C ALA A 8 -6.36 2.29 5.30
N LEU A 9 -6.18 3.27 4.41
CA LEU A 9 -4.89 3.58 3.79
C LEU A 9 -3.86 4.12 4.79
N LEU A 10 -4.30 4.93 5.76
CA LEU A 10 -3.44 5.42 6.84
C LEU A 10 -2.98 4.30 7.78
N ARG A 11 -3.87 3.35 8.10
CA ARG A 11 -3.55 2.19 8.95
C ARG A 11 -2.47 1.27 8.39
N LEU A 12 -2.30 1.24 7.08
CA LEU A 12 -1.23 0.48 6.43
C LEU A 12 0.15 1.12 6.61
N GLY A 13 0.24 2.35 7.12
CA GLY A 13 1.51 3.09 7.25
C GLY A 13 2.09 3.55 5.91
N LEU A 14 1.49 3.18 4.77
CA LEU A 14 1.97 3.49 3.43
C LEU A 14 1.73 4.96 3.03
N PHE A 15 0.77 5.65 3.63
CA PHE A 15 0.38 7.01 3.25
C PHE A 15 0.40 7.98 4.42
N ARG A 16 0.64 9.26 4.12
CA ARG A 16 0.41 10.38 5.05
C ARG A 16 -0.83 11.14 4.64
N THR A 17 -1.49 11.80 5.59
CA THR A 17 -2.67 12.66 5.33
C THR A 17 -2.40 13.72 4.25
N SER A 18 -1.17 14.24 4.20
CA SER A 18 -0.72 15.19 3.18
C SER A 18 -0.55 14.57 1.78
N GLU A 19 -0.71 13.27 1.57
CA GLU A 19 -0.60 12.67 0.23
C GLU A 19 -1.97 12.48 -0.44
N PHE A 20 -3.07 12.61 0.30
CA PHE A 20 -4.44 12.39 -0.22
C PHE A 20 -4.96 13.48 -1.15
N HIS A 21 -4.29 14.64 -1.22
CA HIS A 21 -4.66 15.73 -2.13
C HIS A 21 -3.93 15.64 -3.48
N VAL A 22 -3.03 14.68 -3.65
CA VAL A 22 -2.28 14.51 -4.91
C VAL A 22 -3.13 13.70 -5.90
N PRO A 23 -3.42 14.22 -7.10
CA PRO A 23 -4.11 13.45 -8.13
C PRO A 23 -3.35 12.17 -8.47
N VAL A 24 -4.07 11.06 -8.68
CA VAL A 24 -3.46 9.74 -8.97
C VAL A 24 -2.51 9.81 -10.18
N GLY A 25 -2.88 10.57 -11.22
CA GLY A 25 -2.05 10.76 -12.42
C GLY A 25 -0.77 11.58 -12.20
N SER A 26 -0.62 12.21 -11.03
CA SER A 26 0.54 13.02 -10.64
C SER A 26 1.42 12.33 -9.59
N LEU A 27 1.09 11.11 -9.19
CA LEU A 27 1.90 10.33 -8.25
C LEU A 27 3.22 9.94 -8.89
N SER A 28 4.31 10.04 -8.12
CA SER A 28 5.60 9.46 -8.51
C SER A 28 5.50 7.94 -8.67
N ALA A 29 6.44 7.32 -9.38
CA ALA A 29 6.47 5.85 -9.54
C ALA A 29 6.46 5.10 -8.20
N GLY A 30 7.13 5.63 -7.16
CA GLY A 30 7.10 5.06 -5.81
C GLY A 30 5.74 5.19 -5.14
N GLN A 31 5.06 6.33 -5.30
CA GLN A 31 3.69 6.53 -4.79
C GLN A 31 2.68 5.65 -5.52
N GLN A 32 2.82 5.48 -6.83
CA GLN A 32 1.96 4.57 -7.60
C GLN A 32 2.12 3.12 -7.13
N ARG A 33 3.36 2.68 -6.86
CA ARG A 33 3.62 1.36 -6.28
C ARG A 33 3.01 1.20 -4.88
N ARG A 34 3.16 2.19 -4.00
CA ARG A 34 2.47 2.19 -2.69
C ARG A 34 0.96 2.05 -2.84
N LEU A 35 0.36 2.77 -3.78
CA LEU A 35 -1.08 2.71 -4.03
C LEU A 35 -1.50 1.33 -4.55
N ALA A 36 -0.71 0.72 -5.44
CA ALA A 36 -0.97 -0.64 -5.91
C ALA A 36 -0.91 -1.66 -4.77
N LEU A 37 0.12 -1.57 -3.92
CA LEU A 37 0.27 -2.42 -2.72
C LEU A 37 -0.90 -2.25 -1.75
N ALA A 38 -1.27 -1.01 -1.45
CA ALA A 38 -2.39 -0.75 -0.55
C ALA A 38 -3.73 -1.27 -1.09
N ARG A 39 -3.95 -1.18 -2.41
CA ARG A 39 -5.12 -1.79 -3.06
C ARG A 39 -5.12 -3.31 -2.96
N LEU A 40 -3.96 -3.95 -3.07
CA LEU A 40 -3.83 -5.40 -2.88
C LEU A 40 -4.18 -5.78 -1.44
N LEU A 41 -3.60 -5.09 -0.46
CA LEU A 41 -3.79 -5.39 0.96
C LEU A 41 -5.23 -5.15 1.44
N LEU A 42 -5.90 -4.12 0.91
CA LEU A 42 -7.29 -3.79 1.25
C LEU A 42 -8.33 -4.58 0.44
N GLY A 43 -7.91 -5.28 -0.61
CA GLY A 43 -8.83 -5.92 -1.56
C GLY A 43 -9.52 -7.18 -1.04
N GLY A 44 -9.24 -7.61 0.20
CA GLY A 44 -9.90 -8.76 0.84
C GLY A 44 -9.62 -10.09 0.17
N TYR A 45 -8.47 -10.22 -0.51
CA TYR A 45 -8.09 -11.46 -1.20
C TYR A 45 -7.78 -12.57 -0.17
N GLY A 46 -8.27 -13.78 -0.41
CA GLY A 46 -7.98 -14.94 0.44
C GLY A 46 -6.55 -15.50 0.30
N THR A 47 -5.91 -15.21 -0.83
CA THR A 47 -4.53 -15.61 -1.16
C THR A 47 -3.88 -14.50 -1.99
N LEU A 48 -2.61 -14.22 -1.71
CA LEU A 48 -1.80 -13.23 -2.42
C LEU A 48 -0.51 -13.90 -2.93
N ILE A 49 -0.28 -13.87 -4.23
CA ILE A 49 0.98 -14.30 -4.84
C ILE A 49 1.74 -13.04 -5.22
N VAL A 50 2.96 -12.88 -4.69
CA VAL A 50 3.84 -11.76 -5.04
C VAL A 50 5.19 -12.31 -5.45
N ASP A 51 5.57 -12.05 -6.69
CA ASP A 51 6.90 -12.39 -7.22
C ASP A 51 7.78 -11.14 -7.14
N GLU A 52 8.92 -11.25 -6.47
CA GLU A 52 9.86 -10.15 -6.22
C GLU A 52 9.20 -8.82 -5.74
N PRO A 53 8.37 -8.85 -4.67
CA PRO A 53 7.58 -7.71 -4.19
C PRO A 53 8.38 -6.44 -3.87
N THR A 54 9.65 -6.63 -3.50
CA THR A 54 10.54 -5.59 -2.96
C THR A 54 11.47 -5.00 -4.01
N ASN A 55 11.45 -5.52 -5.24
CA ASN A 55 12.38 -5.09 -6.28
C ASN A 55 12.11 -3.64 -6.70
N HIS A 56 13.19 -2.87 -6.85
CA HIS A 56 13.15 -1.43 -7.15
C HIS A 56 12.36 -0.58 -6.15
N LEU A 57 12.12 -1.09 -4.94
CA LEU A 57 11.56 -0.33 -3.84
C LEU A 57 12.67 0.41 -3.07
N ALA A 58 12.34 1.61 -2.58
CA ALA A 58 13.18 2.25 -1.59
C ALA A 58 13.13 1.43 -0.28
N PRO A 59 14.20 1.40 0.54
CA PRO A 59 14.25 0.60 1.76
C PRO A 59 13.05 0.84 2.70
N VAL A 60 12.65 2.10 2.87
CA VAL A 60 11.47 2.47 3.67
C VAL A 60 10.18 1.81 3.17
N LEU A 61 10.06 1.58 1.86
CA LEU A 61 8.89 0.95 1.27
C LEU A 61 8.90 -0.58 1.43
N VAL A 62 10.10 -1.16 1.52
CA VAL A 62 10.28 -2.58 1.80
C VAL A 62 9.82 -2.86 3.22
N GLU A 63 10.27 -2.08 4.20
CA GLU A 63 9.86 -2.20 5.62
C GLU A 63 8.34 -2.09 5.76
N GLN A 64 7.72 -1.08 5.12
CA GLN A 64 6.27 -0.91 5.14
C GLN A 64 5.52 -2.07 4.47
N LEU A 65 6.10 -2.65 3.41
CA LEU A 65 5.52 -3.81 2.73
C LEU A 65 5.62 -5.07 3.61
N GLU A 66 6.75 -5.28 4.27
CA GLU A 66 6.95 -6.37 5.23
C GLU A 66 5.97 -6.27 6.41
N GLU A 67 5.81 -5.08 7.00
CA GLU A 67 4.83 -4.84 8.07
C GLU A 67 3.39 -5.11 7.61
N ALA A 68 3.04 -4.64 6.41
CA ALA A 68 1.70 -4.84 5.89
C ALA A 68 1.42 -6.30 5.51
N LEU A 69 2.41 -7.03 4.99
CA LEU A 69 2.29 -8.47 4.73
C LEU A 69 2.25 -9.29 6.03
N ALA A 70 2.96 -8.88 7.07
CA ALA A 70 2.89 -9.52 8.38
C ALA A 70 1.48 -9.46 9.01
N GLY A 71 0.71 -8.41 8.68
CA GLY A 71 -0.69 -8.26 9.08
C GLY A 71 -1.70 -8.90 8.12
N PHE A 72 -1.27 -9.47 7.00
CA PHE A 72 -2.17 -10.08 6.02
C PHE A 72 -2.64 -11.46 6.49
N THR A 73 -3.94 -11.63 6.67
CA THR A 73 -4.54 -12.86 7.21
C THR A 73 -4.95 -13.89 6.15
N GLY A 74 -4.49 -13.74 4.90
CA GLY A 74 -4.73 -14.72 3.83
C GLY A 74 -3.74 -15.89 3.85
N THR A 75 -4.13 -17.00 3.21
CA THR A 75 -3.35 -18.25 3.10
C THR A 75 -2.51 -18.32 1.84
#